data_AF-A0A7S3U8U4-F1
#
_entry.id   AF-A0A7S3U8U4-F1
#
_cell.length_a   1.000
_cell.length_b   1.000
_cell.length_c   1.000
_cell.angle_alpha   90.00
_cell.angle_beta   90.00
_cell.angle_gamma   90.00
#
_symmetry.space_group_name_H-M   'P 1'
#
loop_
_entity.id
_entity.type
_entity.pdbx_description
1 polymer ?
#
loop_
_entity_poly.entity_id
_entity_poly.type
_entity_poly.pdbx_seq_one_letter_code
_entity_poly.pdbx_strand_id
1 'polypeptide(L)'
;GEAVLIHAAASGVGLAAIQIVVALGAIPVVTVGSKDKLDVCVEYGAAGGAIRHDGDWITKVAALSPTKCFQVVLDPVAGAYAAQNLEALAVDGRWVLYSSLSGSAMGDELSKTFLKALMVKRISLLATTLRAR
;
A
#
# COMPACT_ATOMS: atom_id res chain seq x y z
N GLY A 1 -16.10 -5.94 -2.35
CA GLY A 1 -15.64 -4.65 -1.81
C GLY A 1 -14.38 -4.22 -2.53
N GLU A 2 -13.90 -3.01 -2.25
CA GLU A 2 -12.62 -2.52 -2.75
C GLU A 2 -11.45 -3.32 -2.18
N ALA A 3 -10.36 -3.45 -2.94
CA ALA A 3 -9.10 -3.97 -2.43
C ALA A 3 -8.23 -2.82 -1.93
N VAL A 4 -7.72 -2.96 -0.71
CA VAL A 4 -6.87 -1.97 -0.02
C VAL A 4 -5.51 -2.59 0.27
N LEU A 5 -4.45 -2.01 -0.29
CA LEU A 5 -3.08 -2.40 0.00
C LEU A 5 -2.56 -1.60 1.18
N ILE A 6 -2.10 -2.28 2.23
CA ILE A 6 -1.62 -1.68 3.47
C ILE A 6 -0.14 -2.02 3.65
N HIS A 7 0.72 -1.00 3.61
CA HIS A 7 2.14 -1.16 3.85
C HIS A 7 2.51 -1.08 5.33
N ALA A 8 3.57 -1.79 5.73
CA ALA A 8 4.01 -1.91 7.11
C ALA A 8 2.86 -2.29 8.07
N ALA A 9 2.03 -3.25 7.64
CA ALA A 9 0.70 -3.47 8.20
C ALA A 9 0.70 -4.02 9.64
N ALA A 10 1.78 -4.67 10.08
CA ALA A 10 1.92 -5.13 11.46
C ALA A 10 2.25 -4.01 12.48
N SER A 11 2.15 -2.73 12.07
CA SER A 11 2.22 -1.57 12.97
C SER A 11 0.85 -1.31 13.62
N GLY A 12 0.80 -0.50 14.68
CA GLY A 12 -0.48 -0.14 15.31
C GLY A 12 -1.47 0.52 14.34
N VAL A 13 -0.98 1.39 13.46
CA VAL A 13 -1.80 2.02 12.41
C VAL A 13 -2.26 0.99 11.37
N GLY A 14 -1.36 0.09 10.97
CA GLY A 14 -1.68 -0.95 9.99
C GLY A 14 -2.73 -1.95 10.50
N LEU A 15 -2.60 -2.44 11.74
CA LEU A 15 -3.55 -3.38 12.34
C LEU A 15 -4.93 -2.73 12.55
N ALA A 16 -4.97 -1.45 12.91
CA ALA A 16 -6.23 -0.70 12.96
C ALA A 16 -6.84 -0.56 11.56
N ALA A 17 -6.02 -0.26 10.54
CA ALA A 17 -6.48 -0.14 9.17
C ALA A 17 -7.05 -1.45 8.62
N ILE A 18 -6.44 -2.61 8.89
CA ILE A 18 -6.96 -3.93 8.49
C ILE A 18 -8.39 -4.11 9.02
N GLN A 19 -8.59 -3.91 10.32
CA GLN A 19 -9.90 -4.09 10.96
C GLN A 19 -10.96 -3.13 10.39
N ILE A 20 -10.58 -1.86 10.14
CA ILE A 20 -11.47 -0.87 9.52
C ILE A 20 -11.87 -1.32 8.11
N VAL A 21 -10.91 -1.80 7.31
CA VAL A 21 -11.17 -2.27 5.94
C VAL A 21 -12.12 -3.47 5.96
N VAL A 22 -11.91 -4.43 6.88
CA VAL A 22 -12.82 -5.57 7.07
C VAL A 22 -14.21 -5.11 7.46
N ALA A 23 -14.31 -4.19 8.44
CA ALA A 23 -15.59 -3.66 8.91
C ALA A 23 -16.38 -2.93 7.81
N LEU A 24 -15.69 -2.35 6.82
CA LEU A 24 -16.29 -1.71 5.65
C LEU A 24 -16.63 -2.69 4.52
N GLY A 25 -16.41 -4.00 4.68
CA GLY A 25 -16.67 -5.01 3.64
C GLY A 25 -15.68 -4.95 2.46
N ALA A 26 -14.52 -4.34 2.68
CA ALA A 26 -13.41 -4.28 1.73
C ALA A 26 -12.37 -5.37 2.03
N ILE A 27 -11.35 -5.50 1.16
CA ILE A 27 -10.38 -6.59 1.17
C ILE A 27 -9.01 -6.00 1.54
N PRO A 28 -8.52 -6.21 2.77
CA PRO A 28 -7.18 -5.75 3.17
C PRO A 28 -6.13 -6.74 2.69
N VAL A 29 -5.20 -6.27 1.88
CA VAL A 29 -3.99 -7.01 1.48
C VAL A 29 -2.79 -6.27 2.03
N VAL A 30 -1.82 -6.99 2.57
CA VAL A 30 -0.75 -6.37 3.36
C VAL A 30 0.65 -6.58 2.78
N THR A 31 1.55 -5.66 3.11
CA THR A 31 2.99 -5.95 3.06
C THR A 31 3.61 -5.82 4.44
N VAL A 32 4.53 -6.74 4.75
CA VAL A 32 5.18 -6.85 6.06
C VAL A 32 6.66 -7.22 5.92
N GLY A 33 7.36 -7.32 7.05
CA GLY A 33 8.80 -7.61 7.08
C GLY A 33 9.21 -9.03 7.45
N SER A 34 8.26 -9.87 7.88
CA SER A 34 8.53 -11.25 8.28
C SER A 34 7.24 -12.06 8.22
N LYS A 35 7.38 -13.39 8.25
CA LYS A 35 6.25 -14.33 8.28
C LYS A 35 5.38 -14.15 9.52
N ASP A 36 5.98 -14.03 10.70
CA ASP A 36 5.22 -13.83 11.96
C ASP A 36 4.34 -12.57 11.89
N LYS A 37 4.87 -11.48 11.28
CA LYS A 37 4.10 -10.25 11.08
C LYS A 37 2.94 -10.44 10.09
N LEU A 38 3.10 -11.31 9.10
CA LEU A 38 2.03 -11.64 8.15
C LEU A 38 0.93 -12.42 8.86
N ASP A 39 1.30 -13.40 9.67
CA ASP A 39 0.36 -14.23 10.42
C ASP A 39 -0.50 -13.39 11.36
N VAL A 40 0.12 -12.46 12.10
CA VAL A 40 -0.61 -11.47 12.90
C VAL A 40 -1.56 -10.65 12.02
N CYS A 41 -1.16 -10.19 10.84
CA CYS A 41 -2.08 -9.42 9.97
C CYS A 41 -3.29 -10.26 9.52
N VAL A 42 -3.08 -11.54 9.23
CA VAL A 42 -4.15 -12.48 8.84
C VAL A 42 -5.11 -12.74 10.00
N GLU A 43 -4.60 -12.90 11.22
CA GLU A 43 -5.43 -13.02 12.44
C GLU A 43 -6.35 -11.80 12.64
N TYR A 44 -5.89 -10.62 12.23
CA TYR A 44 -6.65 -9.37 12.28
C TYR A 44 -7.57 -9.15 11.07
N GLY A 45 -7.63 -10.11 10.13
CA GLY A 45 -8.56 -10.13 9.01
C GLY A 45 -7.98 -9.72 7.66
N ALA A 46 -6.65 -9.60 7.52
CA ALA A 46 -6.05 -9.46 6.20
C ALA A 46 -6.34 -10.70 5.33
N ALA A 47 -6.67 -10.49 4.06
CA ALA A 47 -6.86 -11.58 3.09
C ALA A 47 -5.56 -12.33 2.75
N GLY A 48 -4.42 -11.75 3.14
CA GLY A 48 -3.09 -12.26 2.88
C GLY A 48 -2.14 -11.11 2.60
N GLY A 49 -0.93 -11.42 2.14
CA GLY A 49 0.05 -10.40 1.83
C GLY A 49 1.39 -10.94 1.39
N ALA A 50 2.35 -10.05 1.32
CA ALA A 50 3.71 -10.37 0.93
C ALA A 50 4.73 -9.89 1.96
N ILE A 51 5.77 -10.69 2.16
CA ILE A 51 6.98 -10.28 2.86
C ILE A 51 7.82 -9.50 1.84
N ARG A 52 8.13 -8.24 2.15
CA ARG A 52 8.75 -7.32 1.18
C ARG A 52 10.14 -7.72 0.67
N HIS A 53 10.81 -8.63 1.38
CA HIS A 53 12.15 -9.12 1.03
C HIS A 53 12.10 -10.42 0.22
N ASP A 54 10.91 -11.01 0.07
CA ASP A 54 10.73 -12.31 -0.58
C ASP A 54 10.37 -12.13 -2.06
N GLY A 55 11.30 -11.57 -2.82
CA GLY A 55 11.18 -11.39 -4.27
C GLY A 55 10.12 -10.36 -4.68
N ASP A 56 9.46 -10.62 -5.81
CA ASP A 56 8.43 -9.75 -6.36
C ASP A 56 7.15 -9.79 -5.51
N TRP A 57 7.07 -8.86 -4.57
CA TRP A 57 5.91 -8.72 -3.68
C TRP A 57 4.68 -8.16 -4.41
N ILE A 58 4.85 -7.40 -5.50
CA ILE A 58 3.73 -6.76 -6.21
C ILE A 58 2.85 -7.83 -6.84
N THR A 59 3.46 -8.76 -7.57
CA THR A 59 2.74 -9.89 -8.18
C THR A 59 2.01 -10.72 -7.12
N LYS A 60 2.66 -10.96 -5.97
CA LYS A 60 2.05 -11.70 -4.85
C LYS A 60 0.82 -10.99 -4.29
N VAL A 61 0.88 -9.68 -4.02
CA VAL A 61 -0.28 -8.96 -3.49
C VAL A 61 -1.37 -8.76 -4.54
N ALA A 62 -1.00 -8.53 -5.81
CA ALA A 62 -1.97 -8.38 -6.90
C ALA A 62 -2.81 -9.65 -7.08
N ALA A 63 -2.23 -10.84 -6.91
CA ALA A 63 -2.95 -12.11 -6.97
C ALA A 63 -4.03 -12.25 -5.88
N LEU A 64 -3.93 -11.50 -4.77
CA LEU A 64 -4.90 -11.48 -3.68
C LEU A 64 -6.03 -10.45 -3.90
N SER A 65 -5.88 -9.55 -4.89
CA SER A 65 -6.93 -8.63 -5.29
C SER A 65 -7.80 -9.24 -6.40
N PRO A 66 -9.14 -9.18 -6.30
CA PRO A 66 -10.03 -9.64 -7.37
C PRO A 66 -9.78 -8.98 -8.73
N THR A 67 -9.31 -7.73 -8.74
CA THR A 67 -9.05 -6.95 -9.96
C THR A 67 -7.58 -6.88 -10.33
N LYS A 68 -6.71 -7.60 -9.61
CA LYS A 68 -5.23 -7.54 -9.75
C LYS A 68 -4.63 -6.14 -9.56
N CYS A 69 -5.37 -5.24 -8.93
CA CYS A 69 -4.98 -3.87 -8.62
C CYS A 69 -5.72 -3.39 -7.36
N PHE A 70 -5.37 -2.21 -6.85
CA PHE A 70 -5.89 -1.71 -5.58
C PHE A 70 -6.57 -0.35 -5.75
N GLN A 71 -7.77 -0.21 -5.20
CA GLN A 71 -8.49 1.08 -5.20
C GLN A 71 -7.91 2.05 -4.16
N VAL A 72 -7.26 1.52 -3.12
CA VAL A 72 -6.59 2.31 -2.09
C VAL A 72 -5.22 1.71 -1.77
N VAL A 73 -4.21 2.56 -1.65
CA VAL A 73 -2.90 2.23 -1.04
C VAL A 73 -2.71 3.10 0.19
N LEU A 74 -2.46 2.46 1.35
CA LEU A 74 -2.05 3.12 2.59
C LEU A 74 -0.54 2.96 2.76
N ASP A 75 0.19 4.08 2.64
CA ASP A 75 1.63 4.10 2.48
C ASP A 75 2.35 4.94 3.55
N PRO A 76 3.08 4.30 4.47
CA PRO A 76 4.06 4.96 5.33
C PRO A 76 5.48 4.94 4.75
N VAL A 77 5.74 4.27 3.63
CA VAL A 77 7.10 3.97 3.12
C VAL A 77 7.62 5.09 2.24
N ALA A 78 6.77 5.63 1.34
CA ALA A 78 7.14 6.64 0.35
C ALA A 78 8.26 6.15 -0.60
N GLY A 79 8.94 7.10 -1.26
CA GLY A 79 10.25 6.93 -1.90
C GLY A 79 10.43 5.61 -2.64
N ALA A 80 11.07 4.65 -1.97
CA ALA A 80 11.41 3.34 -2.51
C ALA A 80 10.21 2.52 -3.02
N TYR A 81 8.98 2.84 -2.61
CA TYR A 81 7.74 2.15 -3.00
C TYR A 81 6.92 2.92 -4.04
N ALA A 82 7.33 4.13 -4.42
CA ALA A 82 6.52 5.00 -5.27
C ALA A 82 6.20 4.37 -6.64
N ALA A 83 7.18 3.71 -7.27
CA ALA A 83 6.99 3.03 -8.55
C ALA A 83 5.98 1.87 -8.40
N GLN A 84 6.17 1.06 -7.36
CA GLN A 84 5.36 -0.11 -7.08
C GLN A 84 3.93 0.27 -6.68
N ASN A 85 3.74 1.39 -5.97
CA ASN A 85 2.42 1.91 -5.62
C ASN A 85 1.68 2.38 -6.88
N LEU A 86 2.37 3.10 -7.77
CA LEU A 86 1.82 3.50 -9.07
C LEU A 86 1.43 2.28 -9.91
N GLU A 87 2.21 1.21 -9.88
CA GLU A 87 1.90 -0.06 -10.56
C GLU A 87 0.67 -0.74 -9.94
N ALA A 88 0.65 -0.89 -8.62
CA ALA A 88 -0.40 -1.58 -7.87
C ALA A 88 -1.75 -0.86 -7.90
N LEU A 89 -1.77 0.47 -7.96
CA LEU A 89 -3.01 1.26 -7.97
C LEU A 89 -3.85 1.00 -9.23
N ALA A 90 -5.16 0.88 -9.01
CA ALA A 90 -6.16 0.92 -10.06
C ALA A 90 -6.22 2.31 -10.72
N VAL A 91 -6.85 2.37 -11.90
CA VAL A 91 -7.33 3.65 -12.44
C VAL A 91 -8.34 4.25 -11.47
N ASP A 92 -8.26 5.57 -11.27
CA ASP A 92 -9.02 6.32 -10.24
C ASP A 92 -8.70 5.90 -8.80
N GLY A 93 -7.54 5.27 -8.58
CA GLY A 93 -7.07 4.82 -7.27
C GLY A 93 -6.70 5.96 -6.32
N ARG A 94 -6.76 5.69 -5.01
CA ARG A 94 -6.40 6.64 -3.94
C ARG A 94 -5.12 6.20 -3.25
N TRP A 95 -4.13 7.08 -3.21
CA TRP A 95 -2.89 6.88 -2.48
C TRP A 95 -2.89 7.77 -1.25
N VAL A 96 -2.92 7.17 -0.07
CA VAL A 96 -2.77 7.88 1.21
C VAL A 96 -1.34 7.71 1.69
N LEU A 97 -0.55 8.76 1.53
CA LEU A 97 0.83 8.86 1.98
C LEU A 97 0.85 9.57 3.34
N TYR A 98 1.24 8.87 4.40
CA TYR A 98 1.16 9.41 5.77
C TYR A 98 2.47 9.37 6.56
N SER A 99 3.54 8.84 5.96
CA SER A 99 4.91 8.86 6.48
C SER A 99 5.92 8.63 5.35
N SER A 100 7.22 8.68 5.66
CA SER A 100 8.32 8.48 4.72
C SER A 100 9.42 7.60 5.32
N LEU A 101 9.06 6.37 5.72
CA LEU A 101 9.98 5.42 6.36
C LEU A 101 11.23 5.09 5.52
N SER A 102 11.13 5.15 4.18
CA SER A 102 12.27 4.96 3.28
C SER A 102 12.94 6.26 2.82
N GLY A 103 12.50 7.41 3.35
CA GLY A 103 12.83 8.73 2.83
C GLY A 103 11.93 9.15 1.66
N SER A 104 12.18 10.34 1.13
CA SER A 104 11.39 10.93 0.03
C SER A 104 11.97 10.67 -1.36
N ALA A 105 13.20 10.15 -1.44
CA ALA A 105 13.88 9.95 -2.71
C ALA A 105 13.20 8.84 -3.52
N MET A 106 12.84 9.17 -4.76
CA MET A 106 12.39 8.23 -5.77
C MET A 106 13.51 8.06 -6.81
N GLY A 107 13.45 7.00 -7.62
CA GLY A 107 14.40 6.83 -8.73
C GLY A 107 14.40 8.04 -9.68
N ASP A 108 15.54 8.35 -10.29
CA ASP A 108 15.74 9.57 -11.09
C ASP A 108 14.72 9.74 -12.21
N GLU A 109 14.40 8.66 -12.92
CA GLU A 109 13.41 8.67 -14.01
C GLU A 109 11.99 8.88 -13.47
N LEU A 110 11.64 8.19 -12.37
CA LEU A 110 10.33 8.34 -11.76
C LEU A 110 10.14 9.77 -11.25
N SER A 111 11.16 10.36 -10.64
CA SER A 111 11.10 11.73 -10.14
C SER A 111 10.74 12.74 -11.23
N LYS A 112 11.20 12.53 -12.47
CA LYS A 112 10.89 13.38 -13.63
C LYS A 112 9.49 13.13 -14.21
N THR A 113 8.95 11.92 -14.03
CA THR A 113 7.70 11.47 -14.66
C THR A 113 6.55 11.28 -13.69
N PHE A 114 6.77 11.48 -12.39
CA PHE A 114 5.84 11.15 -11.31
C PHE A 114 4.45 11.76 -11.50
N LEU A 115 4.38 13.06 -11.76
CA LEU A 115 3.10 13.75 -11.98
C LEU A 115 2.37 13.21 -13.22
N LYS A 116 3.10 12.88 -14.29
CA LYS A 116 2.55 12.25 -15.48
C LYS A 116 1.98 10.87 -15.15
N ALA A 117 2.70 10.06 -14.37
CA ALA A 117 2.25 8.74 -13.96
C ALA A 117 0.95 8.81 -13.12
N LEU A 118 0.85 9.79 -12.21
CA LEU A 118 -0.40 10.05 -11.47
C LEU A 118 -1.56 10.41 -12.40
N MET A 119 -1.34 11.29 -13.38
CA MET A 119 -2.39 11.71 -14.33
C MET A 119 -2.87 10.57 -15.23
N VAL A 120 -1.97 9.70 -15.69
CA VAL A 120 -2.31 8.56 -16.56
C VAL A 120 -3.35 7.64 -15.89
N LYS A 121 -3.19 7.39 -14.59
CA LYS A 121 -4.15 6.59 -13.81
C LYS A 121 -5.19 7.42 -13.06
N ARG A 122 -5.17 8.75 -13.18
CA ARG A 122 -6.02 9.70 -12.43
C ARG A 122 -5.98 9.45 -10.91
N ILE A 123 -4.79 9.22 -10.39
CA ILE A 123 -4.59 8.90 -8.98
C ILE A 123 -4.91 10.12 -8.11
N SER A 124 -5.71 9.89 -7.07
CA SER A 124 -5.90 10.86 -5.98
C SER A 124 -4.83 10.63 -4.91
N LEU A 125 -3.90 11.58 -4.77
CA LEU A 125 -2.85 11.52 -3.76
C LEU A 125 -3.22 12.39 -2.55
N LEU A 126 -3.43 11.76 -1.39
CA LEU A 126 -3.57 12.42 -0.11
C LEU A 126 -2.25 12.29 0.65
N ALA A 127 -1.54 13.41 0.83
CA ALA A 127 -0.31 13.47 1.60
C ALA A 127 -0.58 14.15 2.96
N THR A 128 -0.24 13.47 4.05
CA THR A 128 -0.45 13.95 5.41
C THR A 128 0.65 13.45 6.35
N THR A 129 0.62 13.89 7.59
CA THR A 129 1.35 13.27 8.69
C THR A 129 0.35 12.88 9.77
N LEU A 130 0.57 11.74 10.45
CA LEU A 130 -0.30 11.32 11.55
C LEU A 130 -0.30 12.33 12.71
N ARG A 131 0.83 13.03 12.90
CA ARG A 131 0.98 14.12 13.85
C ARG A 131 1.80 15.22 13.22
N ALA A 132 1.20 16.40 13.07
CA ALA A 132 1.96 17.62 12.83
C ALA A 132 2.83 17.89 14.07
N ARG A 133 4.14 18.01 13.89
CA ARG A 133 5.00 18.59 14.93
C ARG A 133 4.92 20.10 14.87
#